data_AF-A0A328CYL1-F1
#
_entry.id   AF-A0A328CYL1-F1
#
_cell.length_a   1.000
_cell.length_b   1.000
_cell.length_c   1.000
_cell.angle_alpha   90.00
_cell.angle_beta   90.00
_cell.angle_gamma   90.00
#
_symmetry.space_group_name_H-M   'P 1'
#
loop_
_entity.id
_entity.type
_entity.pdbx_description
1 polymer ?
#
loop_
_entity_poly.entity_id
_entity_poly.type
_entity_poly.pdbx_seq_one_letter_code
_entity_poly.pdbx_strand_id
1 'polypeptide(L)'
;MPATTTTLNSQSAELISGPTGKLSSSIPPEDSLTVVLSLILLVVELLTQLKYFKDVKKHLRKKHGSSKTTKLLSKSVYMFSIGGNDYLVPFVANGKSQMLQFYSKKEYVSMVIGNLTTVLRGIYYEGGRKFVTITVPPLGRLPYTRGYNNGNRTSELTELARLHNKALPKALEKLQNELKDFKYITFDFYSVLGDIISHPTKYGLRDATEGCCGSGLYRGVLNCGGDGYQLCKDVRGHVFFDGAHANENVYEQCAELMWSGDSDVIWPYNLKTLVQA
;
A
#
# COMPACT_ATOMS: atom_id res chain seq x y z
N MET A 1 -12.89 -6.83 -28.30
CA MET A 1 -11.44 -6.50 -28.26
C MET A 1 -11.06 -6.37 -26.79
N PRO A 2 -10.18 -7.25 -26.27
CA PRO A 2 -9.92 -7.31 -24.83
C PRO A 2 -9.14 -6.07 -24.38
N ALA A 3 -9.57 -5.50 -23.25
CA ALA A 3 -8.90 -4.37 -22.61
C ALA A 3 -7.56 -4.83 -22.04
N THR A 4 -6.47 -4.26 -22.54
CA THR A 4 -5.14 -4.43 -21.96
C THR A 4 -5.08 -3.65 -20.65
N THR A 5 -5.24 -4.33 -19.52
CA THR A 5 -4.97 -3.77 -18.20
C THR A 5 -3.46 -3.59 -18.06
N THR A 6 -2.97 -2.35 -18.13
CA THR A 6 -1.62 -2.03 -17.67
C THR A 6 -1.73 -1.62 -16.20
N THR A 7 -1.65 -2.59 -15.31
CA THR A 7 -1.52 -2.37 -13.87
C THR A 7 -0.11 -1.88 -13.59
N LEU A 8 0.08 -0.61 -13.21
CA LEU A 8 1.26 -0.26 -12.43
C LEU A 8 0.98 -0.72 -11.00
N ASN A 9 1.50 -1.91 -10.68
CA ASN A 9 1.46 -2.45 -9.33
C ASN A 9 2.41 -1.60 -8.47
N SER A 10 1.87 -0.83 -7.54
CA SER A 10 2.64 -0.14 -6.50
C SER A 10 2.39 -0.76 -5.13
N GLN A 11 2.26 -2.09 -5.09
CA GLN A 11 2.49 -2.91 -3.90
C GLN A 11 3.14 -4.23 -4.34
N SER A 12 3.94 -4.79 -3.44
CA SER A 12 4.75 -6.00 -3.51
C SER A 12 5.94 -6.01 -4.48
N ALA A 13 7.13 -5.99 -3.88
CA ALA A 13 8.26 -6.76 -4.39
C ALA A 13 7.77 -8.18 -4.70
N GLU A 14 7.78 -8.57 -5.97
CA GLU A 14 7.65 -9.96 -6.37
C GLU A 14 8.90 -10.71 -5.89
N LEU A 15 8.74 -11.57 -4.89
CA LEU A 15 9.65 -12.68 -4.64
C LEU A 15 9.49 -13.68 -5.80
N ILE A 16 10.25 -13.49 -6.88
CA ILE A 16 10.49 -14.55 -7.86
C ILE A 16 11.64 -15.40 -7.31
N SER A 17 11.30 -16.47 -6.60
CA SER A 17 12.23 -17.58 -6.38
C SER A 17 12.22 -18.48 -7.63
N GLY A 18 13.22 -18.31 -8.49
CA GLY A 18 13.57 -19.22 -9.59
C GLY A 18 14.93 -19.89 -9.34
N PRO A 19 15.16 -21.12 -9.84
CA PRO A 19 16.09 -22.06 -9.22
C PRO A 19 17.57 -21.86 -9.60
N THR A 20 18.42 -22.15 -8.61
CA THR A 20 19.82 -22.61 -8.72
C THR A 20 20.81 -21.73 -9.47
N GLY A 21 21.48 -20.86 -8.72
CA GLY A 21 22.84 -20.40 -9.01
C GLY A 21 23.60 -20.29 -7.69
N LYS A 22 24.53 -21.21 -7.44
CA LYS A 22 25.40 -21.19 -6.24
C LYS A 22 26.08 -19.82 -6.14
N LEU A 23 25.81 -19.05 -5.09
CA LEU A 23 26.72 -18.00 -4.64
C LEU A 23 27.51 -18.52 -3.44
N SER A 24 28.81 -18.51 -3.64
CA SER A 24 29.86 -18.90 -2.70
C SER A 24 29.79 -18.09 -1.40
N SER A 25 30.08 -18.80 -0.31
CA SER A 25 30.16 -18.39 1.09
C SER A 25 31.10 -17.22 1.36
N SER A 26 30.61 -16.19 2.05
CA SER A 26 31.20 -15.58 3.27
C SER A 26 30.61 -14.19 3.55
N ILE A 27 29.50 -14.14 4.29
CA ILE A 27 29.00 -12.90 4.90
C ILE A 27 28.94 -13.15 6.41
N PRO A 28 29.57 -12.31 7.24
CA PRO A 28 29.54 -12.45 8.70
C PRO A 28 28.10 -12.25 9.23
N PRO A 29 27.77 -12.70 10.45
CA PRO A 29 26.42 -12.58 10.99
C PRO A 29 26.12 -11.09 11.22
N GLU A 30 25.50 -10.45 10.23
CA GLU A 30 25.05 -9.07 10.37
C GLU A 30 23.83 -9.02 11.29
N ASP A 31 23.81 -8.00 12.16
CA ASP A 31 22.70 -7.68 13.04
C ASP A 31 21.37 -7.78 12.27
N SER A 32 20.41 -8.48 12.87
CA SER A 32 19.07 -8.69 12.30
C SER A 32 18.35 -7.37 11.93
N LEU A 33 18.80 -6.23 12.47
CA LEU A 33 18.37 -4.89 12.11
C LEU A 33 18.78 -4.49 10.68
N THR A 34 20.01 -4.82 10.26
CA THR A 34 20.56 -4.43 8.95
C THR A 34 19.87 -5.17 7.82
N VAL A 35 19.49 -6.43 8.02
CA VAL A 35 18.72 -7.22 7.03
C VAL A 35 17.29 -6.69 6.90
N VAL A 36 16.63 -6.34 8.00
CA VAL A 36 15.29 -5.73 7.99
C VAL A 36 15.32 -4.34 7.34
N LEU A 37 16.34 -3.54 7.64
CA LEU A 37 16.59 -2.26 6.94
C LEU A 37 16.83 -2.47 5.45
N SER A 38 17.62 -3.48 5.06
CA SER A 38 17.95 -3.78 3.65
C SER A 38 16.73 -4.18 2.81
N LEU A 39 15.75 -4.88 3.40
CA LEU A 39 14.47 -5.19 2.73
C LEU A 39 13.53 -3.97 2.65
N ILE A 40 13.58 -3.06 3.63
CA ILE A 40 12.86 -1.77 3.61
C ILE A 40 13.54 -0.77 2.64
N LEU A 41 14.84 -0.91 2.38
CA LEU A 41 15.64 -0.03 1.50
C LEU A 41 15.40 -0.24 -0.01
N LEU A 42 14.59 -1.23 -0.41
CA LEU A 42 14.20 -1.42 -1.82
C LEU A 42 12.87 -0.70 -2.18
N VAL A 43 12.32 0.09 -1.27
CA VAL A 43 11.10 0.87 -1.55
C VAL A 43 11.43 2.00 -2.52
N VAL A 44 10.92 1.90 -3.76
CA VAL A 44 11.03 2.96 -4.76
C VAL A 44 10.11 4.12 -4.36
N GLU A 45 10.69 5.29 -4.09
CA GLU A 45 9.95 6.50 -3.73
C GLU A 45 8.90 6.89 -4.80
N LEU A 46 7.77 7.45 -4.36
CA LEU A 46 6.63 7.76 -5.24
C LEU A 46 7.00 8.72 -6.40
N LEU A 47 7.84 9.72 -6.15
CA LEU A 47 8.33 10.62 -7.21
C LEU A 47 9.20 9.88 -8.24
N THR A 48 9.94 8.87 -7.82
CA THR A 48 10.75 8.02 -8.71
C THR A 48 9.84 7.11 -9.54
N GLN A 49 8.77 6.57 -8.97
CA GLN A 49 7.75 5.83 -9.72
C GLN A 49 7.11 6.69 -10.82
N LEU A 50 6.84 7.98 -10.55
CA LEU A 50 6.37 8.92 -11.59
C LEU A 50 7.41 9.11 -12.70
N LYS A 51 8.71 9.20 -12.38
CA LYS A 51 9.77 9.28 -13.39
C LYS A 51 9.77 8.04 -14.28
N TYR A 52 9.72 6.85 -13.69
CA TYR A 52 9.64 5.59 -14.44
C TYR A 52 8.40 5.50 -15.31
N PHE A 53 7.25 5.96 -14.83
CA PHE A 53 6.04 6.04 -15.65
C PHE A 53 6.23 6.94 -16.88
N LYS A 54 6.90 8.09 -16.74
CA LYS A 54 7.22 8.97 -17.88
C LYS A 54 8.12 8.27 -18.89
N ASP A 55 9.07 7.45 -18.43
CA ASP A 55 9.93 6.67 -19.31
C ASP A 55 9.17 5.54 -20.02
N VAL A 56 8.26 4.86 -19.34
CA VAL A 56 7.32 3.90 -19.95
C VAL A 56 6.49 4.58 -21.06
N LYS A 57 5.96 5.78 -20.81
CA LYS A 57 5.25 6.55 -21.85
C LYS A 57 6.15 6.83 -23.07
N LYS A 58 7.40 7.25 -22.87
CA LYS A 58 8.34 7.47 -23.98
C LYS A 58 8.55 6.18 -24.79
N HIS A 59 8.74 5.05 -24.11
CA HIS A 59 8.90 3.75 -24.76
C HIS A 59 7.65 3.35 -25.57
N LEU A 60 6.46 3.49 -24.98
CA LEU A 60 5.19 3.22 -25.66
C LEU A 60 4.99 4.12 -26.89
N ARG A 61 5.32 5.42 -26.79
CA ARG A 61 5.28 6.35 -27.94
C ARG A 61 6.21 5.91 -29.06
N LYS A 62 7.43 5.46 -28.75
CA LYS A 62 8.38 4.96 -29.75
C LYS A 62 7.86 3.69 -30.44
N LYS A 63 7.23 2.78 -29.69
CA LYS A 63 6.77 1.48 -30.18
C LYS A 63 5.44 1.55 -30.94
N HIS A 64 4.50 2.38 -30.50
CA HIS A 64 3.11 2.37 -30.97
C HIS A 64 2.65 3.69 -31.60
N GLY A 65 3.47 4.74 -31.54
CA GLY A 65 3.12 6.08 -32.01
C GLY A 65 2.29 6.88 -31.00
N SER A 66 2.24 8.20 -31.20
CA SER A 66 1.67 9.13 -30.22
C SER A 66 0.18 8.91 -29.97
N SER A 67 -0.62 8.74 -31.03
CA SER A 67 -2.08 8.58 -30.92
C SER A 67 -2.48 7.33 -30.13
N LYS A 68 -1.88 6.18 -30.44
CA LYS A 68 -2.15 4.91 -29.73
C LYS A 68 -1.75 5.00 -28.26
N THR A 69 -0.58 5.60 -27.96
CA THR A 69 -0.14 5.76 -26.56
C THR A 69 -1.05 6.69 -25.79
N THR A 70 -1.46 7.83 -26.34
CA THR A 70 -2.40 8.74 -25.67
C THR A 70 -3.72 8.05 -25.36
N LYS A 71 -4.26 7.27 -26.30
CA LYS A 71 -5.50 6.50 -26.09
C LYS A 71 -5.34 5.38 -25.06
N LEU A 72 -4.18 4.74 -25.00
CA LEU A 72 -3.88 3.73 -23.99
C LEU A 72 -3.88 4.37 -22.60
N LEU A 73 -3.08 5.42 -22.40
CA LEU A 73 -2.95 6.08 -21.10
C LEU A 73 -4.28 6.68 -20.60
N SER A 74 -5.08 7.27 -21.48
CA SER A 74 -6.38 7.83 -21.07
C SER A 74 -7.40 6.77 -20.67
N LYS A 75 -7.25 5.53 -21.13
CA LYS A 75 -8.13 4.39 -20.79
C LYS A 75 -7.62 3.56 -19.61
N SER A 76 -6.32 3.63 -19.30
CA SER A 76 -5.72 2.90 -18.18
C SER A 76 -6.24 3.38 -16.82
N VAL A 77 -6.19 2.48 -15.84
CA VAL A 77 -6.48 2.75 -14.44
C VAL A 77 -5.16 2.81 -13.65
N TYR A 78 -5.02 3.83 -12.81
CA TYR A 78 -3.83 4.10 -12.02
C TYR A 78 -4.13 3.93 -10.53
N MET A 79 -3.57 2.91 -9.89
CA MET A 79 -3.89 2.55 -8.51
C MET A 79 -2.78 2.98 -7.54
N PHE A 80 -3.19 3.57 -6.41
CA PHE A 80 -2.31 4.14 -5.40
C PHE A 80 -2.72 3.67 -3.99
N SER A 81 -1.77 3.08 -3.29
CA SER A 81 -1.85 2.80 -1.85
C SER A 81 -0.59 3.36 -1.19
N ILE A 82 -0.68 4.60 -0.72
CA ILE A 82 0.47 5.42 -0.29
C ILE A 82 0.17 6.05 1.07
N GLY A 83 1.20 6.18 1.91
CA GLY A 83 1.14 6.83 3.23
C GLY A 83 1.45 5.89 4.40
N GLY A 84 1.21 4.59 4.24
CA GLY A 84 1.46 3.59 5.30
C GLY A 84 2.92 3.58 5.74
N ASN A 85 3.85 3.55 4.79
CA ASN A 85 5.29 3.56 5.08
C ASN A 85 5.78 4.87 5.69
N ASP A 86 5.24 6.02 5.24
CA ASP A 86 5.57 7.32 5.82
C ASP A 86 5.30 7.33 7.34
N TYR A 87 4.20 6.72 7.77
CA TYR A 87 3.87 6.68 9.19
C TYR A 87 4.52 5.51 9.92
N LEU A 88 4.62 4.31 9.34
CA LEU A 88 5.08 3.10 10.02
C LEU A 88 6.61 2.99 10.11
N VAL A 89 7.32 3.20 9.00
CA VAL A 89 8.77 2.95 8.88
C VAL A 89 9.62 3.78 9.86
N PRO A 90 9.33 5.08 10.12
CA PRO A 90 10.13 5.83 11.09
C PRO A 90 10.14 5.21 12.50
N PHE A 91 9.04 4.54 12.90
CA PHE A 91 8.98 3.81 14.17
C PHE A 91 9.67 2.45 14.10
N VAL A 92 9.72 1.81 12.92
CA VAL A 92 10.51 0.59 12.70
C VAL A 92 12.00 0.86 12.81
N ALA A 93 12.48 1.91 12.16
CA ALA A 93 13.91 2.19 12.07
C ALA A 93 14.49 2.78 13.36
N ASN A 94 13.78 3.70 14.01
CA ASN A 94 14.35 4.53 15.09
C ASN A 94 13.50 4.58 16.37
N GLY A 95 12.38 3.84 16.43
CA GLY A 95 11.44 3.87 17.56
C GLY A 95 10.68 5.18 17.79
N LYS A 96 10.94 6.19 16.95
CA LYS A 96 10.29 7.49 16.92
C LYS A 96 10.31 8.06 15.50
N SER A 97 9.23 8.75 15.12
CA SER A 97 9.24 9.54 13.89
C SER A 97 10.02 10.84 14.08
N GLN A 98 11.05 11.07 13.26
CA GLN A 98 11.79 12.34 13.25
C GLN A 98 10.91 13.49 12.78
N MET A 99 9.97 13.24 11.86
CA MET A 99 9.04 14.26 11.36
C MET A 99 8.18 14.84 12.49
N LEU A 100 7.76 14.02 13.45
CA LEU A 100 6.96 14.46 14.59
C LEU A 100 7.74 15.25 15.64
N GLN A 101 9.06 15.40 15.49
CA GLN A 101 9.86 16.32 16.33
C GLN A 101 9.77 17.76 15.83
N PHE A 102 9.52 17.96 14.54
CA PHE A 102 9.54 19.27 13.89
C PHE A 102 8.16 19.72 13.40
N TYR A 103 7.23 18.79 13.20
CA TYR A 103 5.91 19.05 12.65
C TYR A 103 4.82 18.40 13.48
N SER A 104 3.66 19.05 13.59
CA SER A 104 2.46 18.41 14.11
C SER A 104 2.03 17.24 13.21
N LYS A 105 1.25 16.30 13.76
CA LYS A 105 0.69 15.17 12.99
C LYS A 105 -0.11 15.65 11.77
N LYS A 106 -0.84 16.76 11.89
CA LYS A 106 -1.62 17.35 10.79
C LYS A 106 -0.74 17.91 9.68
N GLU A 107 0.34 18.60 10.03
CA GLU A 107 1.31 19.10 9.05
C GLU A 107 2.01 17.94 8.35
N TYR A 108 2.40 16.91 9.10
CA TYR A 108 3.02 15.73 8.51
C TYR A 108 2.10 15.01 7.54
N VAL A 109 0.84 14.75 7.94
CA VAL A 109 -0.17 14.20 7.04
C VAL A 109 -0.37 15.08 5.80
N SER A 110 -0.39 16.41 5.97
CA SER A 110 -0.55 17.33 4.83
C SER A 110 0.62 17.24 3.85
N MET A 111 1.85 17.02 4.33
CA MET A 111 3.01 16.78 3.46
C MET A 111 2.86 15.48 2.67
N VAL A 112 2.46 14.38 3.32
CA VAL A 112 2.24 13.09 2.64
C VAL A 112 1.15 13.19 1.57
N ILE A 113 0.02 13.83 1.88
CA ILE A 113 -1.07 14.08 0.91
C ILE A 113 -0.61 15.02 -0.21
N GLY A 114 0.20 16.04 0.10
CA GLY A 114 0.80 16.94 -0.89
C GLY A 114 1.69 16.18 -1.89
N ASN A 115 2.52 15.26 -1.40
CA ASN A 115 3.36 14.42 -2.25
C ASN A 115 2.52 13.49 -3.15
N LEU A 116 1.48 12.85 -2.60
CA LEU A 116 0.57 12.01 -3.37
C LEU A 116 -0.13 12.82 -4.47
N THR A 117 -0.74 13.95 -4.13
CA THR A 117 -1.45 14.80 -5.12
C THR A 117 -0.52 15.37 -6.19
N THR A 118 0.74 15.65 -5.85
CA THR A 118 1.78 16.03 -6.83
C THR A 118 1.97 14.94 -7.88
N VAL A 119 2.02 13.67 -7.46
CA VAL A 119 2.18 12.55 -8.38
C VAL A 119 0.92 12.25 -9.17
N LEU A 120 -0.27 12.34 -8.57
CA LEU A 120 -1.54 12.23 -9.30
C LEU A 120 -1.65 13.26 -10.42
N ARG A 121 -1.29 14.53 -10.15
CA ARG A 121 -1.18 15.57 -11.18
C ARG A 121 -0.16 15.21 -12.25
N GLY A 122 1.00 14.69 -11.85
CA GLY A 122 2.05 14.23 -12.76
C GLY A 122 1.50 13.21 -13.76
N ILE A 123 0.84 12.16 -13.29
CA ILE A 123 0.22 11.14 -14.15
C ILE A 123 -0.88 11.73 -15.02
N TYR A 124 -1.71 12.62 -14.46
CA TYR A 124 -2.77 13.30 -15.21
C TYR A 124 -2.24 14.11 -16.40
N TYR A 125 -1.18 14.89 -16.20
CA TYR A 125 -0.55 15.68 -17.27
C TYR A 125 0.13 14.81 -18.33
N GLU A 126 0.47 13.58 -17.98
CA GLU A 126 0.98 12.62 -18.94
C GLU A 126 -0.12 11.88 -19.73
N GLY A 127 -1.39 12.07 -19.37
CA GLY A 127 -2.56 11.54 -20.10
C GLY A 127 -3.48 10.63 -19.27
N GLY A 128 -3.13 10.34 -18.02
CA GLY A 128 -3.95 9.50 -17.15
C GLY A 128 -5.25 10.20 -16.74
N ARG A 129 -6.35 9.43 -16.62
CA ARG A 129 -7.69 9.97 -16.29
C ARG A 129 -8.42 9.25 -15.17
N LYS A 130 -8.09 7.98 -14.90
CA LYS A 130 -8.82 7.11 -13.96
C LYS A 130 -7.93 6.69 -12.81
N PHE A 131 -8.22 7.18 -11.62
CA PHE A 131 -7.38 7.00 -10.44
C PHE A 131 -8.09 6.15 -9.39
N VAL A 132 -7.40 5.17 -8.83
CA VAL A 132 -7.86 4.40 -7.68
C VAL A 132 -6.94 4.76 -6.52
N THR A 133 -7.53 5.16 -5.41
CA THR A 133 -6.81 5.41 -4.17
C THR A 133 -7.30 4.45 -3.10
N ILE A 134 -6.42 4.07 -2.18
CA ILE A 134 -6.74 3.15 -1.10
C ILE A 134 -6.38 3.86 0.22
N THR A 135 -7.30 3.85 1.18
CA THR A 135 -7.04 4.44 2.50
C THR A 135 -5.94 3.68 3.23
N VAL A 136 -5.17 4.38 4.07
CA VAL A 136 -4.14 3.74 4.90
C VAL A 136 -4.82 2.77 5.88
N PRO A 137 -4.33 1.54 6.08
CA PRO A 137 -4.95 0.57 7.00
C PRO A 137 -4.98 1.06 8.46
N PRO A 138 -5.68 0.35 9.38
CA PRO A 138 -5.62 0.66 10.80
C PRO A 138 -4.23 0.33 11.38
N LEU A 139 -3.26 1.22 11.17
CA LEU A 139 -1.85 1.02 11.50
C LEU A 139 -1.63 0.64 12.97
N GLY A 140 -2.40 1.22 13.90
CA GLY A 140 -2.33 0.87 15.31
C GLY A 140 -2.70 -0.58 15.63
N ARG A 141 -3.44 -1.27 14.75
CA ARG A 141 -3.93 -2.63 14.96
C ARG A 141 -3.05 -3.70 14.31
N LEU A 142 -2.01 -3.31 13.58
CA LEU A 142 -1.10 -4.26 12.95
C LEU A 142 -0.34 -5.07 14.01
N PRO A 143 -0.04 -6.37 13.78
CA PRO A 143 0.72 -7.18 14.74
C PRO A 143 2.08 -6.56 15.08
N TYR A 144 2.79 -5.97 14.11
CA TYR A 144 4.03 -5.23 14.34
C TYR A 144 3.83 -4.11 15.36
N THR A 145 2.83 -3.25 15.15
CA THR A 145 2.59 -2.08 16.02
C THR A 145 2.19 -2.49 17.43
N ARG A 146 1.40 -3.56 17.57
CA ARG A 146 1.01 -4.11 18.87
C ARG A 146 2.17 -4.79 19.58
N GLY A 147 3.06 -5.43 18.82
CA GLY A 147 4.23 -6.14 19.35
C GLY A 147 5.37 -5.20 19.74
N TYR A 148 5.54 -4.10 19.00
CA TYR A 148 6.61 -3.13 19.22
C TYR A 148 6.43 -2.38 20.54
N ASN A 149 7.43 -2.46 21.44
CA ASN A 149 7.42 -1.81 22.76
C ASN A 149 6.08 -1.97 23.49
N ASN A 150 5.51 -3.19 23.46
CA ASN A 150 4.21 -3.53 24.06
C ASN A 150 3.06 -2.61 23.62
N GLY A 151 3.05 -2.18 22.35
CA GLY A 151 1.95 -1.43 21.76
C GLY A 151 1.97 0.07 22.05
N ASN A 152 3.06 0.63 22.59
CA ASN A 152 3.13 2.02 23.03
C ASN A 152 2.91 3.07 21.90
N ARG A 153 3.00 2.68 20.62
CA ARG A 153 2.73 3.55 19.45
C ARG A 153 1.34 3.36 18.83
N THR A 154 0.51 2.47 19.36
CA THR A 154 -0.81 2.13 18.80
C THR A 154 -1.70 3.36 18.62
N SER A 155 -1.79 4.21 19.66
CA SER A 155 -2.62 5.43 19.62
C SER A 155 -2.13 6.45 18.59
N GLU A 156 -0.82 6.67 18.54
CA GLU A 156 -0.19 7.62 17.63
C GLU A 156 -0.36 7.23 16.16
N LEU A 157 -0.11 5.96 15.83
CA LEU A 157 -0.29 5.43 14.48
C LEU A 157 -1.77 5.37 14.07
N THR A 158 -2.67 5.11 15.02
CA THR A 158 -4.12 5.20 14.79
C THR A 158 -4.54 6.63 14.44
N GLU A 159 -4.01 7.62 15.16
CA GLU A 159 -4.34 9.03 14.89
C GLU A 159 -3.81 9.49 13.52
N LEU A 160 -2.58 9.14 13.17
CA LEU A 160 -2.00 9.44 11.85
C LEU A 160 -2.83 8.83 10.70
N ALA A 161 -3.19 7.54 10.82
CA ALA A 161 -4.04 6.87 9.83
C ALA A 161 -5.40 7.57 9.69
N ARG A 162 -6.06 7.91 10.81
CA ARG A 162 -7.35 8.63 10.78
C ARG A 162 -7.23 10.03 10.17
N LEU A 163 -6.17 10.77 10.48
CA LEU A 163 -5.93 12.09 9.90
C LEU A 163 -5.70 11.99 8.38
N HIS A 164 -4.90 11.02 7.93
CA HIS A 164 -4.67 10.76 6.51
C HIS A 164 -5.98 10.43 5.80
N ASN A 165 -6.73 9.46 6.32
CA ASN A 165 -7.97 8.98 5.69
C ASN A 165 -9.08 10.04 5.69
N LYS A 166 -9.03 11.01 6.60
CA LYS A 166 -9.90 12.20 6.58
C LYS A 166 -9.46 13.25 5.56
N ALA A 167 -8.17 13.37 5.28
CA ALA A 167 -7.60 14.37 4.37
C ALA A 167 -7.64 13.94 2.91
N LEU A 168 -7.44 12.65 2.63
CA LEU A 168 -7.32 12.10 1.28
C LEU A 168 -8.55 12.38 0.39
N PRO A 169 -9.80 12.08 0.79
CA PRO A 169 -10.96 12.35 -0.07
C PRO A 169 -11.11 13.83 -0.44
N LYS A 170 -10.84 14.75 0.50
CA LYS A 170 -10.89 16.20 0.26
C LYS A 170 -9.87 16.65 -0.77
N ALA A 171 -8.68 16.06 -0.74
CA ALA A 171 -7.63 16.36 -1.70
C ALA A 171 -7.99 15.85 -3.11
N LEU A 172 -8.65 14.69 -3.21
CA LEU A 172 -9.11 14.12 -4.48
C LEU A 172 -10.29 14.90 -5.07
N GLU A 173 -11.24 15.32 -4.24
CA GLU A 173 -12.33 16.22 -4.64
C GLU A 173 -11.78 17.54 -5.21
N LYS A 174 -10.78 18.13 -4.55
CA LYS A 174 -10.09 19.32 -5.06
C LYS A 174 -9.44 19.06 -6.43
N LEU A 175 -8.77 17.92 -6.63
CA LEU A 175 -8.21 17.56 -7.93
C LEU A 175 -9.28 17.39 -9.00
N GLN A 176 -10.40 16.75 -8.68
CA GLN A 176 -11.52 16.59 -9.61
C GLN A 176 -12.11 17.94 -10.06
N ASN A 177 -12.21 18.91 -9.15
CA ASN A 177 -12.71 20.25 -9.46
C ASN A 177 -11.73 21.06 -10.32
N GLU A 178 -10.43 20.82 -10.20
CA GLU A 178 -9.40 21.56 -10.93
C GLU A 178 -9.00 20.91 -12.26
N LEU A 179 -9.16 19.60 -12.39
CA LEU A 179 -8.64 18.81 -13.51
C LEU A 179 -9.79 18.19 -14.31
N LYS A 180 -9.99 18.71 -15.52
CA LYS A 180 -11.02 18.21 -16.44
C LYS A 180 -10.85 16.71 -16.71
N ASP A 181 -11.96 15.98 -16.65
CA ASP A 181 -12.01 14.52 -16.85
C ASP A 181 -11.17 13.70 -15.86
N PHE A 182 -10.76 14.30 -14.72
CA PHE A 182 -10.16 13.56 -13.63
C PHE A 182 -11.22 12.75 -12.89
N LYS A 183 -11.14 11.43 -13.03
CA LYS A 183 -12.04 10.47 -12.38
C LYS A 183 -11.25 9.72 -11.32
N TYR A 184 -11.82 9.60 -10.14
CA TYR A 184 -11.20 8.85 -9.08
C TYR A 184 -12.23 7.98 -8.34
N ILE A 185 -11.71 6.96 -7.67
CA ILE A 185 -12.40 6.24 -6.60
C ILE A 185 -11.44 6.09 -5.41
N THR A 186 -11.99 5.92 -4.22
CA THR A 186 -11.26 5.61 -2.99
C THR A 186 -11.88 4.38 -2.33
N PHE A 187 -11.07 3.36 -2.11
CA PHE A 187 -11.45 2.16 -1.36
C PHE A 187 -11.09 2.31 0.12
N ASP A 188 -12.04 2.03 1.01
CA ASP A 188 -11.87 2.15 2.46
C ASP A 188 -11.26 0.92 3.08
N PHE A 189 -10.00 0.68 2.74
CA PHE A 189 -9.24 -0.42 3.33
C PHE A 189 -9.11 -0.30 4.85
N TYR A 190 -9.11 0.92 5.41
CA TYR A 190 -9.11 1.13 6.86
C TYR A 190 -10.30 0.46 7.55
N SER A 191 -11.51 0.76 7.09
CA SER A 191 -12.73 0.24 7.71
C SER A 191 -12.94 -1.23 7.38
N VAL A 192 -12.68 -1.64 6.13
CA VAL A 192 -12.79 -3.04 5.71
C VAL A 192 -11.86 -3.95 6.50
N LEU A 193 -10.55 -3.63 6.54
CA LEU A 193 -9.60 -4.42 7.33
C LEU A 193 -9.93 -4.31 8.84
N GLY A 194 -10.40 -3.16 9.30
CA GLY A 194 -10.87 -2.97 10.67
C GLY A 194 -12.02 -3.91 11.06
N ASP A 195 -13.01 -4.13 10.18
CA ASP A 195 -14.10 -5.08 10.42
C ASP A 195 -13.60 -6.52 10.39
N ILE A 196 -12.74 -6.86 9.43
CA ILE A 196 -12.11 -8.19 9.33
C ILE A 196 -11.32 -8.55 10.59
N ILE A 197 -10.51 -7.63 11.13
CA ILE A 197 -9.75 -7.86 12.37
C ILE A 197 -10.70 -8.06 13.56
N SER A 198 -11.82 -7.35 13.60
CA SER A 198 -12.76 -7.41 14.72
C SER A 198 -13.68 -8.63 14.67
N HIS A 199 -13.96 -9.14 13.46
CA HIS A 199 -14.90 -10.22 13.22
C HIS A 199 -14.35 -11.26 12.23
N PRO A 200 -13.15 -11.86 12.46
CA PRO A 200 -12.48 -12.69 11.46
C PRO A 200 -13.32 -13.89 11.01
N THR A 201 -14.12 -14.48 11.91
CA THR A 201 -14.97 -15.63 11.61
C THR A 201 -16.08 -15.32 10.60
N LYS A 202 -16.58 -14.08 10.55
CA LYS A 202 -17.53 -13.60 9.52
C LYS A 202 -16.93 -13.69 8.12
N TYR A 203 -15.60 -13.62 8.03
CA TYR A 203 -14.82 -13.61 6.79
C TYR A 203 -14.09 -14.93 6.53
N GLY A 204 -14.45 -16.00 7.25
CA GLY A 204 -13.81 -17.33 7.10
C GLY A 204 -12.39 -17.41 7.66
N LEU A 205 -11.99 -16.44 8.49
CA LEU A 205 -10.67 -16.35 9.13
C LEU A 205 -10.78 -16.73 10.62
N ARG A 206 -9.68 -17.17 11.20
CA ARG A 206 -9.60 -17.67 12.58
C ARG A 206 -8.75 -16.78 13.47
N ASP A 207 -7.58 -16.36 12.99
CA ASP A 207 -6.62 -15.59 13.77
C ASP A 207 -6.46 -14.18 13.21
N ALA A 208 -6.85 -13.18 13.98
CA ALA A 208 -6.64 -11.76 13.68
C ALA A 208 -5.60 -11.10 14.60
N THR A 209 -4.93 -11.88 15.43
CA THR A 209 -4.08 -11.43 16.52
C THR A 209 -2.62 -11.46 16.13
N GLU A 210 -2.16 -12.56 15.52
CA GLU A 210 -0.77 -12.76 15.14
C GLU A 210 -0.57 -12.71 13.62
N GLY A 211 0.63 -12.32 13.18
CA GLY A 211 1.08 -12.58 11.81
C GLY A 211 1.32 -14.08 11.62
N CYS A 212 0.91 -14.67 10.49
CA CYS A 212 1.22 -16.08 10.24
C CYS A 212 2.74 -16.32 10.18
N CYS A 213 3.45 -15.42 9.53
CA CYS A 213 4.89 -15.41 9.40
C CYS A 213 5.49 -14.29 10.26
N GLY A 214 6.54 -14.58 11.00
CA GLY A 214 7.31 -13.59 11.75
C GLY A 214 7.84 -14.16 13.07
N SER A 215 8.20 -13.27 13.99
CA SER A 215 8.72 -13.65 15.30
C SER A 215 8.36 -12.60 16.37
N GLY A 216 8.73 -12.87 17.62
CA GLY A 216 8.43 -11.98 18.76
C GLY A 216 6.94 -11.92 19.12
N LEU A 217 6.57 -10.88 19.85
CA LEU A 217 5.19 -10.68 20.31
C LEU A 217 4.24 -10.49 19.13
N TYR A 218 3.11 -11.21 19.14
CA TYR A 218 2.14 -11.28 18.05
C TYR A 218 2.71 -11.73 16.70
N ARG A 219 3.86 -12.40 16.67
CA ARG A 219 4.64 -12.66 15.43
C ARG A 219 4.83 -11.38 14.60
N GLY A 220 4.91 -10.24 15.28
CA GLY A 220 4.88 -8.93 14.64
C GLY A 220 6.22 -8.49 14.03
N VAL A 221 7.35 -9.11 14.40
CA VAL A 221 8.65 -8.74 13.86
C VAL A 221 8.72 -9.03 12.36
N LEU A 222 9.18 -8.06 11.58
CA LEU A 222 9.20 -8.08 10.11
C LEU A 222 10.40 -8.85 9.53
N ASN A 223 10.62 -10.10 9.98
CA ASN A 223 11.75 -10.94 9.54
C ASN A 223 11.33 -12.11 8.62
N CYS A 224 10.12 -12.06 8.07
CA CYS A 224 9.66 -13.04 7.08
C CYS A 224 10.57 -13.11 5.86
N GLY A 225 10.96 -14.32 5.48
CA GLY A 225 11.92 -14.55 4.38
C GLY A 225 13.39 -14.30 4.74
N GLY A 226 13.68 -13.86 5.97
CA GLY A 226 15.03 -13.77 6.53
C GLY A 226 15.31 -14.87 7.56
N ASP A 227 16.22 -14.61 8.50
CA ASP A 227 16.54 -15.54 9.57
C ASP A 227 15.62 -15.38 10.79
N GLY A 228 15.34 -16.51 11.46
CA GLY A 228 14.63 -16.53 12.75
C GLY A 228 13.12 -16.29 12.68
N TYR A 229 12.50 -16.29 11.50
CA TYR A 229 11.03 -16.27 11.41
C TYR A 229 10.44 -17.65 11.72
N GLN A 230 9.19 -17.64 12.17
CA GLN A 230 8.35 -18.81 12.26
C GLN A 230 7.21 -18.66 11.27
N LEU A 231 6.74 -19.79 10.71
CA LEU A 231 5.57 -19.83 9.85
C LEU A 231 4.45 -20.62 10.52
N CYS A 232 3.23 -20.10 10.48
CA CYS A 232 2.05 -20.78 10.99
C CYS A 232 1.68 -21.98 10.11
N LYS A 233 0.94 -22.95 10.67
CA LYS A 233 0.49 -24.13 9.93
C LYS A 233 -0.63 -23.83 8.92
N ASP A 234 -1.41 -22.78 9.18
CA ASP A 234 -2.58 -22.41 8.39
C ASP A 234 -2.54 -20.92 8.03
N VAL A 235 -1.90 -20.61 6.90
CA VAL A 235 -1.80 -19.25 6.36
C VAL A 235 -3.17 -18.68 6.00
N ARG A 236 -4.07 -19.54 5.48
CA ARG A 236 -5.39 -19.14 4.97
C ARG A 236 -6.34 -18.70 6.09
N GLY A 237 -6.17 -19.23 7.30
CA GLY A 237 -6.96 -18.84 8.46
C GLY A 237 -6.47 -17.60 9.21
N HIS A 238 -5.31 -17.01 8.87
CA HIS A 238 -4.84 -15.78 9.52
C HIS A 238 -5.28 -14.54 8.74
N VAL A 239 -5.70 -13.46 9.41
CA VAL A 239 -5.93 -12.17 8.77
C VAL A 239 -4.62 -11.60 8.22
N PHE A 240 -3.52 -11.78 8.96
CA PHE A 240 -2.22 -11.21 8.64
C PHE A 240 -1.26 -12.29 8.12
N PHE A 241 -0.63 -12.02 6.97
CA PHE A 241 0.48 -12.86 6.52
C PHE A 241 1.72 -12.61 7.38
N ASP A 242 2.06 -11.35 7.64
CA ASP A 242 3.18 -10.96 8.50
C ASP A 242 2.80 -9.81 9.45
N GLY A 243 3.79 -9.21 10.12
CA GLY A 243 3.56 -8.12 11.07
C GLY A 243 2.90 -6.85 10.50
N ALA A 244 2.90 -6.65 9.17
CA ALA A 244 2.40 -5.44 8.53
C ALA A 244 1.36 -5.68 7.43
N HIS A 245 1.34 -6.86 6.82
CA HIS A 245 0.55 -7.16 5.62
C HIS A 245 -0.56 -8.17 5.92
N ALA A 246 -1.73 -7.94 5.31
CA ALA A 246 -2.83 -8.90 5.33
C ALA A 246 -2.47 -10.16 4.51
N ASN A 247 -3.20 -11.25 4.69
CA ASN A 247 -3.00 -12.44 3.86
C ASN A 247 -3.70 -12.31 2.49
N GLU A 248 -3.41 -13.25 1.60
CA GLU A 248 -3.99 -13.30 0.26
C GLU A 248 -5.53 -13.36 0.27
N ASN A 249 -6.14 -14.15 1.16
CA ASN A 249 -7.60 -14.27 1.25
C ASN A 249 -8.27 -12.93 1.62
N VAL A 250 -7.63 -12.11 2.45
CA VAL A 250 -8.11 -10.77 2.78
C VAL A 250 -8.00 -9.85 1.57
N TYR A 251 -6.88 -9.91 0.83
CA TYR A 251 -6.72 -9.12 -0.38
C TYR A 251 -7.67 -9.54 -1.51
N GLU A 252 -7.99 -10.82 -1.64
CA GLU A 252 -8.99 -11.34 -2.57
C GLU A 252 -10.36 -10.72 -2.28
N GLN A 253 -10.81 -10.78 -1.02
CA GLN A 253 -12.08 -10.16 -0.60
C GLN A 253 -12.07 -8.64 -0.81
N CYS A 254 -10.95 -7.97 -0.53
CA CYS A 254 -10.82 -6.54 -0.81
C CYS A 254 -10.92 -6.25 -2.32
N ALA A 255 -10.33 -7.08 -3.18
CA ALA A 255 -10.42 -6.90 -4.63
C ALA A 255 -11.86 -7.05 -5.14
N GLU A 256 -12.64 -7.99 -4.60
CA GLU A 256 -14.06 -8.15 -4.92
C GLU A 256 -14.89 -6.92 -4.52
N LEU A 257 -14.65 -6.41 -3.30
CA LEU A 257 -15.28 -5.18 -2.80
C LEU A 257 -14.86 -3.95 -3.62
N MET A 258 -13.60 -3.85 -4.02
CA MET A 258 -13.16 -2.78 -4.91
C MET A 258 -13.84 -2.85 -6.27
N TRP A 259 -13.99 -4.06 -6.81
CA TRP A 259 -14.58 -4.28 -8.13
C TRP A 259 -16.05 -3.87 -8.17
N SER A 260 -16.84 -4.33 -7.19
CA SER A 260 -18.30 -4.25 -7.24
C SER A 260 -19.01 -3.90 -5.94
N GLY A 261 -18.27 -3.55 -4.88
CA GLY A 261 -18.82 -3.10 -3.61
C GLY A 261 -19.67 -1.83 -3.74
N ASP A 262 -20.44 -1.56 -2.71
CA ASP A 262 -21.30 -0.41 -2.58
C ASP A 262 -20.57 0.82 -2.00
N SER A 263 -21.31 1.91 -1.83
CA SER A 263 -20.79 3.19 -1.34
C SER A 263 -20.29 3.16 0.10
N ASP A 264 -20.54 2.08 0.85
CA ASP A 264 -20.13 1.99 2.26
C ASP A 264 -18.62 1.68 2.37
N VAL A 265 -18.04 1.08 1.33
CA VAL A 265 -16.62 0.67 1.30
C VAL A 265 -15.83 1.26 0.14
N ILE A 266 -16.50 1.83 -0.87
CA ILE A 266 -15.84 2.46 -2.02
C ILE A 266 -16.64 3.62 -2.59
N TRP A 267 -16.01 4.77 -2.81
CA TRP A 267 -16.69 5.99 -3.28
C TRP A 267 -15.88 6.74 -4.35
N PRO A 268 -16.50 7.60 -5.17
CA PRO A 268 -17.95 7.86 -5.27
C PRO A 268 -18.73 6.76 -5.99
N TYR A 269 -18.04 5.78 -6.57
CA TYR A 269 -18.59 4.57 -7.18
C TYR A 269 -17.50 3.49 -7.21
N ASN A 270 -17.83 2.26 -7.60
CA ASN A 270 -16.89 1.13 -7.64
C ASN A 270 -15.99 1.09 -8.89
N LEU A 271 -14.97 0.24 -8.86
CA LEU A 271 -13.98 0.11 -9.93
C LEU A 271 -14.60 -0.35 -11.25
N LYS A 272 -15.62 -1.22 -11.22
CA LYS A 272 -16.36 -1.62 -12.43
C LYS A 272 -16.93 -0.41 -13.16
N THR A 273 -17.52 0.53 -12.43
CA THR A 273 -18.03 1.79 -12.98
C THR A 273 -16.91 2.68 -13.52
N LEU A 274 -15.81 2.82 -12.77
CA LEU A 274 -14.65 3.62 -13.20
C LEU A 274 -14.05 3.14 -14.53
N VAL A 275 -13.92 1.81 -14.70
CA VAL A 275 -13.34 1.21 -15.91
C VAL A 275 -14.19 1.49 -17.14
N GLN A 276 -15.51 1.60 -16.98
CA GLN A 276 -16.45 1.88 -18.07
C GLN A 276 -16.56 3.37 -18.43
N ALA A 277 -16.12 4.25 -17.54
CA ALA A 277 -16.22 5.70 -17.69
C ALA A 277 -15.35 6.31 -18.80
#